data_AF-A0AAD7GJM0-F1
#
_entry.id   AF-A0AAD7GJM0-F1
#
_cell.length_a   1.000
_cell.length_b   1.000
_cell.length_c   1.000
_cell.angle_alpha   90.00
_cell.angle_beta   90.00
_cell.angle_gamma   90.00
#
_symmetry.space_group_name_H-M   'P 1'
#
loop_
_entity.id
_entity.type
_entity.pdbx_description
1 polymer ?
#
loop_
_entity_poly.entity_id
_entity_poly.type
_entity_poly.pdbx_seq_one_letter_code
_entity_poly.pdbx_strand_id
1 'polypeptide(L)' 'PDFNPIEEVFSSIKAFLHQHEGSFTPERLLWLIMQAVIHITPEMAQGWFRDCGYM' A
#
# COMPACT_ATOMS: atom_id res chain seq x y z
N PRO A 1 -11.19 -15.97 0.38
CA PRO A 1 -11.33 -14.68 -0.31
C PRO A 1 -11.06 -13.58 0.69
N ASP A 2 -10.07 -12.74 0.43
CA ASP A 2 -9.86 -11.51 1.19
C ASP A 2 -11.02 -10.61 0.80
N PHE A 3 -12.00 -10.49 1.70
CA PHE A 3 -13.28 -9.84 1.42
C PHE A 3 -13.20 -8.32 1.54
N ASN A 4 -12.00 -7.75 1.69
CA ASN A 4 -11.86 -6.30 1.85
C ASN A 4 -10.63 -5.77 1.11
N PRO A 5 -10.79 -4.89 0.11
CA PRO A 5 -9.68 -4.36 -0.69
C PRO A 5 -8.66 -3.55 0.14
N ILE A 6 -9.01 -3.16 1.37
CA ILE A 6 -8.05 -2.52 2.29
C ILE A 6 -6.87 -3.46 2.66
N GLU A 7 -7.07 -4.77 2.60
CA GLU A 7 -5.99 -5.73 2.90
C GLU A 7 -4.88 -5.68 1.85
N GLU A 8 -5.26 -5.48 0.58
CA GLU A 8 -4.32 -5.26 -0.52
C GLU A 8 -3.62 -3.89 -0.42
N VAL A 9 -4.36 -2.85 -0.01
CA VAL A 9 -3.77 -1.54 0.32
C VAL A 9 -2.67 -1.68 1.36
N PHE A 10 -2.94 -2.34 2.49
CA PHE A 10 -1.95 -2.54 3.54
C PHE A 10 -0.78 -3.41 3.07
N SER A 11 -1.04 -4.40 2.23
CA SER A 11 0.01 -5.26 1.67
C SER A 11 0.93 -4.48 0.72
N SER A 12 0.37 -3.60 -0.11
CA SER A 12 1.13 -2.69 -0.97
C SER A 12 1.99 -1.71 -0.15
N ILE A 13 1.43 -1.10 0.90
CA ILE A 13 2.18 -0.18 1.79
C ILE A 13 3.33 -0.91 2.48
N LYS A 14 3.07 -2.11 3.04
CA LYS A 14 4.12 -2.92 3.68
C LYS A 14 5.22 -3.30 2.70
N ALA A 15 4.88 -3.70 1.48
CA ALA A 15 5.85 -4.03 0.44
C ALA A 15 6.72 -2.83 0.07
N PHE A 16 6.14 -1.65 -0.10
CA PHE A 16 6.87 -0.41 -0.34
C PHE A 16 7.84 -0.10 0.81
N LEU A 17 7.37 -0.16 2.05
CA LEU A 17 8.18 0.13 3.24
C LEU A 17 9.34 -0.87 3.39
N HIS A 18 9.12 -2.15 3.11
CA HIS A 18 10.17 -3.16 3.17
C HIS A 18 11.29 -2.88 2.15
N GLN A 19 10.96 -2.41 0.94
CA GLN A 19 11.97 -1.99 -0.04
C GLN A 19 12.81 -0.78 0.42
N HIS A 20 12.32 -0.01 1.39
CA HIS A 20 12.96 1.20 1.90
C HIS A 20 13.46 1.07 3.35
N GLU A 21 13.51 -0.15 3.89
CA GLU A 21 13.85 -0.39 5.30
C GLU A 21 15.20 0.18 5.73
N GLY A 22 16.18 0.20 4.81
CA GLY A 22 17.50 0.81 5.04
C GLY A 22 17.48 2.34 5.23
N SER A 23 16.36 3.00 4.95
CA SER A 23 16.16 4.45 5.14
C SER A 23 15.34 4.79 6.38
N PHE A 24 15.03 3.82 7.24
CA PHE A 24 14.21 4.05 8.42
C PHE A 24 14.97 4.85 9.48
N THR A 25 14.53 6.10 9.66
CA THR A 25 14.90 6.95 10.79
C THR A 25 13.63 7.58 11.37
N PRO A 26 13.60 8.00 12.64
CA PRO A 26 12.44 8.66 13.24
C PRO A 26 11.94 9.85 12.41
N GLU A 27 12.85 10.61 11.81
CA GLU A 27 12.56 11.81 11.01
C GLU A 27 11.99 11.44 9.62
N ARG A 28 12.35 10.27 9.09
CA ARG A 28 11.96 9.82 7.74
C ARG A 28 10.75 8.91 7.71
N LEU A 29 10.42 8.26 8.82
CA LEU A 29 9.37 7.24 8.86
C LEU A 29 8.01 7.78 8.41
N LEU A 30 7.61 8.94 8.91
CA LEU A 30 6.35 9.58 8.51
C LEU A 30 6.35 9.92 7.02
N TRP A 31 7.46 10.47 6.50
CA TRP A 31 7.58 10.79 5.08
C TRP A 31 7.51 9.54 4.21
N LEU A 32 8.17 8.44 4.60
CA LEU A 32 8.13 7.16 3.88
C LEU A 32 6.72 6.56 3.86
N ILE A 33 5.97 6.64 4.97
CA ILE A 33 4.57 6.22 5.01
C ILE A 33 3.73 7.08 4.06
N MET A 34 3.93 8.39 4.03
CA MET A 34 3.23 9.27 3.09
C MET A 34 3.57 8.91 1.63
N GLN A 35 4.83 8.63 1.31
CA GLN A 35 5.22 8.18 -0.02
C GLN A 35 4.55 6.85 -0.39
N ALA A 36 4.49 5.90 0.54
CA ALA A 36 3.84 4.61 0.31
C ALA A 36 2.35 4.77 -0.04
N VAL A 37 1.65 5.70 0.63
CA VAL A 37 0.24 5.99 0.35
C VAL A 37 0.09 6.70 -1.00
N ILE A 38 0.96 7.68 -1.32
CA ILE A 38 0.93 8.41 -2.60
C ILE A 38 1.26 7.48 -3.78
N HIS A 39 2.02 6.41 -3.57
CA HIS A 39 2.35 5.43 -4.60
C HIS A 39 1.14 4.61 -5.08
N ILE A 40 0.06 4.56 -4.29
CA ILE A 40 -1.15 3.83 -4.66
C ILE A 40 -1.88 4.57 -5.79
N THR A 41 -2.06 3.89 -6.92
CA THR A 41 -2.76 4.46 -8.08
C THR A 41 -4.23 4.01 -8.17
N PRO A 42 -5.07 4.74 -8.92
CA PRO A 42 -6.45 4.31 -9.20
C PRO A 42 -6.54 2.93 -9.86
N GLU A 43 -5.58 2.56 -10.70
CA GLU A 43 -5.55 1.27 -11.39
C GLU A 43 -5.30 0.11 -10.42
N MET A 44 -4.41 0.33 -9.43
CA MET A 44 -4.20 -0.64 -8.34
C MET A 44 -5.50 -0.83 -7.55
N ALA A 45 -6.14 0.28 -7.15
CA ALA A 45 -7.41 0.22 -6.45
C ALA A 45 -8.49 -0.53 -7.24
N GLN A 46 -8.64 -0.25 -8.54
CA GLN A 46 -9.59 -0.97 -9.40
C GLN A 46 -9.30 -2.48 -9.45
N GLY A 47 -8.02 -2.87 -9.51
CA GLY A 47 -7.59 -4.27 -9.41
C GLY A 47 -8.09 -4.91 -8.11
N TRP A 48 -7.83 -4.26 -6.97
CA TRP A 48 -8.22 -4.77 -5.65
C TRP A 48 -9.74 -4.89 -5.48
N PHE A 49 -10.52 -3.92 -5.99
CA PHE A 49 -11.97 -4.03 -5.99
C PHE A 49 -12.46 -5.22 -6.85
N ARG A 50 -11.80 -5.49 -7.98
CA ARG A 50 -12.10 -6.66 -8.83
C ARG A 50 -11.74 -7.97 -8.15
N ASP A 51 -10.59 -8.03 -7.50
CA ASP A 51 -10.10 -9.23 -6.80
C ASP A 51 -11.04 -9.62 -5.63
N CYS A 52 -11.66 -8.62 -4.97
CA CYS A 52 -12.72 -8.82 -3.99
C CYS A 52 -14.11 -9.14 -4.60
N GLY A 53 -14.28 -9.12 -5.93
CA GLY A 53 -15.55 -9.37 -6.61
C GLY A 53 -16.55 -8.22 -6.55
N TYR A 54 -16.08 -6.98 -6.33
CA TYR A 54 -16.91 -5.78 -6.25
C TYR A 54 -17.08 -5.05 -7.59
N MET A 55 -16.42 -5.52 -8.66
CA MET A 55 -16.47 -4.99 -10.01
C MET A 55 -16.54 -6.10 -11.04
#